data_AF-A0AA89CQF8-F1
#
_entry.id   AF-A0AA89CQF8-F1
#
_cell.length_a   1.000
_cell.length_b   1.000
_cell.length_c   1.000
_cell.angle_alpha   90.00
_cell.angle_beta   90.00
_cell.angle_gamma   90.00
#
_symmetry.space_group_name_H-M   'P 1'
#
loop_
_entity.id
_entity.type
_entity.pdbx_description
1 polymer ?
#
loop_
_entity_poly.entity_id
_entity_poly.type
_entity_poly.pdbx_seq_one_letter_code
_entity_poly.pdbx_strand_id
1 'polypeptide(L)'
;MIKKLNNFARNFNFLTFVLCVYVIFMPLIPNELMIRGTMVKGDQILVIFFMVYAIRILRYKETLMTCVKGIKHFYKDSILVFMGILFLAMIFSVKYATDSHIALAESFRFATYIAIYFIIKYEMKSKKALTKVINSYIFSCLLVSVFGIVQYFTKIGLDEKFIYKGNYSVSLRITSTIGNSNSLGAFLIIALFPLIMISIYEKSKFKKAFYIITTLTSITTIVLSFSRNAWIGLILGLILLVIMYNYRLIFLLIATGGGALLVPSVRRRLFDFKTIGSDGRVSLWKIAGKMIKDHPIRGVGNGNYYTLFGEYGKKYPELWYNNHVNFPSHNSYLKVQSELGIVGIVSFVLLLLSIVIKMKQFATRVTDKFYKYFYTGFFVSVIVFLIMNVSDNFLFVPKVCSYFWILVAIAQSINHNRLDTER
;
A
#
# COMPACT_ATOMS: atom_id res chain seq x y z
N MET A 1 12.61 -33.36 19.78
CA MET A 1 12.20 -32.42 18.70
C MET A 1 10.86 -31.71 19.00
N ILE A 2 9.83 -32.43 19.48
CA ILE A 2 8.48 -31.90 19.76
C ILE A 2 8.45 -30.79 20.85
N LYS A 3 9.21 -30.93 21.96
CA LYS A 3 9.34 -29.87 22.99
C LYS A 3 10.03 -28.59 22.46
N LYS A 4 11.03 -28.71 21.57
CA LYS A 4 11.71 -27.56 20.94
C LYS A 4 10.79 -26.82 19.96
N LEU A 5 10.01 -27.54 19.16
CA LEU A 5 8.95 -26.97 18.32
C LEU A 5 7.80 -26.35 19.13
N ASN A 6 7.45 -26.92 20.28
CA ASN A 6 6.46 -26.35 21.20
C ASN A 6 6.93 -25.01 21.78
N ASN A 7 8.18 -24.89 22.24
CA ASN A 7 8.72 -23.60 22.69
C ASN A 7 8.85 -22.57 21.56
N PHE A 8 9.17 -23.02 20.34
CA PHE A 8 9.28 -22.14 19.18
C PHE A 8 7.94 -21.49 18.81
N ALA A 9 6.85 -22.27 18.78
CA ALA A 9 5.51 -21.76 18.48
C ALA A 9 4.81 -21.05 19.65
N ARG A 10 5.26 -21.27 20.90
CA ARG A 10 4.70 -20.63 22.11
C ARG A 10 5.11 -19.17 22.23
N ASN A 11 6.25 -18.80 21.65
CA ASN A 11 6.77 -17.46 21.74
C ASN A 11 6.01 -16.52 20.80
N PHE A 12 5.41 -15.49 21.37
CA PHE A 12 4.97 -14.28 20.66
C PHE A 12 6.00 -13.75 19.63
N ASN A 13 7.29 -14.01 19.90
CA ASN A 13 8.39 -13.75 18.99
C ASN A 13 8.26 -14.47 17.64
N PHE A 14 7.65 -15.65 17.54
CA PHE A 14 7.59 -16.40 16.28
C PHE A 14 6.54 -15.84 15.31
N LEU A 15 5.33 -15.52 15.77
CA LEU A 15 4.33 -14.87 14.90
C LEU A 15 4.86 -13.50 14.41
N THR A 16 5.51 -12.74 15.31
CA THR A 16 6.19 -11.49 14.96
C THR A 16 7.31 -11.73 13.94
N PHE A 17 8.13 -12.77 14.14
CA PHE A 17 9.21 -13.12 13.24
C PHE A 17 8.69 -13.43 11.83
N VAL A 18 7.64 -14.25 11.71
CA VAL A 18 7.04 -14.57 10.40
C VAL A 18 6.47 -13.32 9.73
N LEU A 19 5.85 -12.41 10.49
CA LEU A 19 5.38 -11.13 9.94
C LEU A 19 6.54 -10.23 9.50
N CYS A 20 7.62 -10.15 10.27
CA CYS A 20 8.84 -9.42 9.88
C CYS A 20 9.45 -10.00 8.60
N VAL A 21 9.53 -11.33 8.47
CA VAL A 21 9.98 -12.02 7.26
C VAL A 21 9.07 -11.67 6.08
N TYR A 22 7.76 -11.74 6.25
CA TYR A 22 6.82 -11.32 5.21
C TYR A 22 7.07 -9.88 4.77
N VAL A 23 7.14 -8.94 5.72
CA VAL A 23 7.36 -7.51 5.45
C VAL A 23 8.67 -7.26 4.71
N ILE A 24 9.74 -8.01 5.02
CA ILE A 24 11.06 -7.88 4.37
C ILE A 24 11.09 -8.47 2.96
N PHE A 25 10.57 -9.67 2.78
CA PHE A 25 10.74 -10.41 1.52
C PHE A 25 9.67 -10.12 0.48
N MET A 26 8.46 -9.76 0.91
CA MET A 26 7.35 -9.51 -0.02
C MET A 26 7.60 -8.43 -1.09
N PRO A 27 8.30 -7.32 -0.85
CA PRO A 27 8.57 -6.33 -1.88
C PRO A 27 9.77 -6.72 -2.76
N LEU A 28 10.61 -7.67 -2.30
CA LEU A 28 11.83 -8.13 -2.98
C LEU A 28 11.55 -9.25 -3.99
N ILE A 29 10.44 -9.97 -3.82
CA ILE A 29 10.08 -11.08 -4.72
C ILE A 29 9.54 -10.53 -6.03
N PRO A 30 10.13 -10.88 -7.20
CA PRO A 30 9.62 -10.46 -8.50
C PRO A 30 8.17 -10.91 -8.73
N ASN A 31 7.39 -10.11 -9.47
CA ASN A 31 5.99 -10.47 -9.77
C ASN A 31 5.89 -11.73 -10.65
N GLU A 32 6.91 -12.01 -11.45
CA GLU A 32 6.93 -13.09 -12.45
C GLU A 32 7.69 -14.34 -11.96
N LEU A 33 7.95 -14.45 -10.64
CA LEU A 33 8.68 -15.61 -10.11
C LEU A 33 7.89 -16.89 -10.36
N MET A 34 8.42 -17.77 -11.21
CA MET A 34 7.87 -19.09 -11.47
C MET A 34 8.66 -20.15 -10.71
N ILE A 35 7.99 -20.94 -9.87
CA ILE A 35 8.57 -22.13 -9.22
C ILE A 35 7.84 -23.35 -9.76
N ARG A 36 8.57 -24.25 -10.43
CA ARG A 36 8.02 -25.49 -11.02
C ARG A 36 6.77 -25.26 -11.88
N GLY A 37 6.77 -24.20 -12.70
CA GLY A 37 5.64 -23.85 -13.58
C GLY A 37 4.47 -23.14 -12.89
N THR A 38 4.54 -22.87 -11.57
CA THR A 38 3.52 -22.09 -10.85
C THR A 38 4.00 -20.66 -10.58
N MET A 39 3.17 -19.67 -10.91
CA MET A 39 3.45 -18.26 -10.62
C MET A 39 3.30 -18.00 -9.12
N VAL A 40 4.40 -17.69 -8.45
CA VAL A 40 4.43 -17.37 -7.03
C VAL A 40 4.08 -15.91 -6.84
N LYS A 41 2.87 -15.64 -6.35
CA LYS A 41 2.43 -14.29 -5.99
C LYS A 41 2.93 -13.98 -4.57
N GLY A 42 3.45 -12.79 -4.33
CA GLY A 42 3.95 -12.37 -2.99
C GLY A 42 2.92 -12.54 -1.86
N ASP A 43 1.62 -12.50 -2.18
CA ASP A 43 0.51 -12.74 -1.26
C ASP A 43 0.48 -14.17 -0.70
N GLN A 44 1.05 -15.14 -1.42
CA GLN A 44 1.13 -16.53 -0.96
C GLN A 44 2.00 -16.65 0.31
N ILE A 45 2.91 -15.71 0.57
CA ILE A 45 3.69 -15.70 1.81
C ILE A 45 2.82 -15.37 3.03
N LEU A 46 1.74 -14.59 2.85
CA LEU A 46 0.76 -14.37 3.93
C LEU A 46 0.09 -15.67 4.37
N VAL A 47 -0.02 -16.66 3.49
CA VAL A 47 -0.59 -17.97 3.85
C VAL A 47 0.23 -18.62 4.96
N ILE A 48 1.56 -18.50 4.93
CA ILE A 48 2.43 -19.02 6.00
C ILE A 48 2.13 -18.30 7.33
N PHE A 49 1.96 -16.98 7.30
CA PHE A 49 1.57 -16.21 8.49
C PHE A 49 0.23 -16.66 9.06
N PHE A 50 -0.78 -16.88 8.20
CA PHE A 50 -2.09 -17.37 8.64
C PHE A 50 -2.05 -18.83 9.12
N MET A 51 -1.27 -19.71 8.50
CA MET A 51 -1.08 -21.09 8.96
C MET A 51 -0.45 -21.11 10.35
N VAL A 52 0.59 -20.30 10.59
CA VAL A 52 1.21 -20.17 11.92
C VAL A 52 0.20 -19.69 12.95
N TYR A 53 -0.64 -18.71 12.59
CA TYR A 53 -1.71 -18.24 13.48
C TYR A 53 -2.78 -19.30 13.74
N ALA A 54 -3.23 -20.04 12.72
CA ALA A 54 -4.20 -21.13 12.85
C ALA A 54 -3.67 -22.25 13.75
N ILE A 55 -2.41 -22.65 13.59
CA ILE A 55 -1.74 -23.62 14.48
C ILE A 55 -1.73 -23.10 15.92
N ARG A 56 -1.52 -21.80 16.15
CA ARG A 56 -1.58 -21.21 17.49
C ARG A 56 -2.98 -21.26 18.09
N ILE A 57 -4.03 -21.00 17.31
CA ILE A 57 -5.43 -21.14 17.78
C ILE A 57 -5.68 -22.58 18.25
N LEU A 58 -5.26 -23.58 17.46
CA LEU A 58 -5.46 -24.99 17.78
C LEU A 58 -4.65 -25.45 19.01
N ARG A 59 -3.47 -24.86 19.24
CA ARG A 59 -2.57 -25.25 20.35
C ARG A 59 -2.79 -24.49 21.65
N TYR A 60 -3.24 -23.23 21.59
CA TYR A 60 -3.26 -22.34 22.74
C TYR A 60 -4.67 -21.76 22.98
N LYS A 61 -5.30 -22.21 24.07
CA LYS A 61 -6.62 -21.73 24.51
C LYS A 61 -6.65 -20.20 24.66
N GLU A 62 -5.56 -19.59 25.11
CA GLU A 62 -5.45 -18.12 25.24
C GLU A 62 -5.58 -17.39 23.89
N THR A 63 -4.95 -17.91 22.83
CA THR A 63 -5.06 -17.37 21.48
C THR A 63 -6.48 -17.56 20.94
N LEU A 64 -7.09 -18.73 21.14
CA LEU A 64 -8.50 -18.93 20.78
C LEU A 64 -9.42 -17.94 21.51
N MET A 65 -9.23 -17.73 22.82
CA MET A 65 -10.01 -16.78 23.60
C MET A 65 -9.80 -15.33 23.14
N THR A 66 -8.58 -14.95 22.78
CA THR A 66 -8.29 -13.61 22.24
C THR A 66 -8.95 -13.42 20.87
N CYS A 67 -8.90 -14.41 19.99
CA CYS A 67 -9.61 -14.43 18.72
C CYS A 67 -11.13 -14.29 18.90
N VAL A 68 -11.75 -15.10 19.77
CA VAL A 68 -13.20 -15.03 20.04
C VAL A 68 -13.60 -13.67 20.62
N LYS A 69 -12.80 -13.11 21.54
CA LYS A 69 -13.01 -11.74 22.06
C LYS A 69 -12.89 -10.69 20.96
N GLY A 70 -11.92 -10.84 20.05
CA GLY A 70 -11.75 -9.97 18.90
C GLY A 70 -12.98 -9.97 17.98
N ILE A 71 -13.52 -11.16 17.68
CA ILE A 71 -14.76 -11.32 16.88
C ILE A 71 -15.94 -10.64 17.59
N LYS A 72 -16.09 -10.87 18.90
CA LYS A 72 -17.12 -10.17 19.70
C LYS A 72 -16.94 -8.65 19.72
N HIS A 73 -15.73 -8.14 19.55
CA HIS A 73 -15.45 -6.70 19.50
C HIS A 73 -15.35 -6.14 18.07
N PHE A 74 -15.64 -6.94 17.04
CA PHE A 74 -15.56 -6.52 15.64
C PHE A 74 -16.44 -5.29 15.37
N TYR A 75 -17.67 -5.29 15.87
CA TYR A 75 -18.63 -4.19 15.68
C TYR A 75 -18.25 -2.88 16.37
N LYS A 76 -17.31 -2.91 17.34
CA LYS A 76 -16.83 -1.72 18.04
C LYS A 76 -15.73 -0.99 17.27
N ASP A 77 -15.19 -1.58 16.21
CA ASP A 77 -14.16 -0.97 15.38
C ASP A 77 -14.73 -0.56 14.03
N SER A 78 -14.87 0.75 13.79
CA SER A 78 -15.39 1.28 12.54
C SER A 78 -14.60 0.81 11.31
N ILE A 79 -13.27 0.62 11.40
CA ILE A 79 -12.47 0.11 10.28
C ILE A 79 -12.89 -1.33 9.96
N LEU A 80 -12.98 -2.20 10.96
CA LEU A 80 -13.42 -3.58 10.75
C LEU A 80 -14.86 -3.66 10.26
N VAL A 81 -15.76 -2.84 10.81
CA VAL A 81 -17.16 -2.77 10.36
C VAL A 81 -17.24 -2.44 8.88
N PHE A 82 -16.59 -1.36 8.42
CA PHE A 82 -16.66 -0.97 7.02
C PHE A 82 -15.86 -1.90 6.10
N MET A 83 -14.76 -2.50 6.56
CA MET A 83 -14.11 -3.60 5.84
C MET A 83 -15.05 -4.81 5.70
N GLY A 84 -15.80 -5.15 6.76
CA GLY A 84 -16.77 -6.25 6.75
C GLY A 84 -17.91 -6.00 5.77
N ILE A 85 -18.51 -4.81 5.79
CA ILE A 85 -19.57 -4.44 4.85
C ILE A 85 -19.06 -4.47 3.41
N LEU A 86 -17.88 -3.90 3.15
CA LEU A 86 -17.27 -3.93 1.83
C LEU A 86 -16.98 -5.36 1.37
N PHE A 87 -16.45 -6.22 2.25
CA PHE A 87 -16.23 -7.64 1.96
C PHE A 87 -17.53 -8.39 1.65
N LEU A 88 -18.60 -8.13 2.40
CA LEU A 88 -19.92 -8.71 2.12
C LEU A 88 -20.44 -8.26 0.76
N ALA A 89 -20.25 -6.98 0.38
CA ALA A 89 -20.59 -6.50 -0.96
C ALA A 89 -19.77 -7.22 -2.04
N MET A 90 -18.46 -7.41 -1.82
CA MET A 90 -17.58 -8.14 -2.75
C MET A 90 -18.03 -9.61 -2.92
N ILE A 91 -18.34 -10.31 -1.83
CA ILE A 91 -18.82 -11.70 -1.87
C ILE A 91 -20.19 -11.80 -2.54
N PHE A 92 -21.12 -10.89 -2.22
CA PHE A 92 -22.43 -10.85 -2.86
C PHE A 92 -22.31 -10.62 -4.37
N SER A 93 -21.32 -9.81 -4.78
CA SER A 93 -21.07 -9.49 -6.19
C SER A 93 -20.68 -10.68 -7.06
N VAL A 94 -20.17 -11.77 -6.47
CA VAL A 94 -19.82 -13.00 -7.19
C VAL A 94 -21.02 -13.59 -7.93
N LYS A 95 -22.25 -13.39 -7.43
CA LYS A 95 -23.47 -13.93 -8.02
C LYS A 95 -23.81 -13.34 -9.40
N TYR A 96 -23.39 -12.11 -9.68
CA TYR A 96 -23.73 -11.39 -10.91
C TYR A 96 -22.50 -10.89 -11.68
N ALA A 97 -21.30 -11.27 -11.24
CA ALA A 97 -20.04 -10.97 -11.92
C ALA A 97 -19.93 -11.73 -13.24
N THR A 98 -19.45 -11.06 -14.30
CA THR A 98 -19.16 -11.69 -15.60
C THR A 98 -18.12 -12.80 -15.46
N ASP A 99 -17.05 -12.54 -14.71
CA ASP A 99 -16.06 -13.51 -14.26
C ASP A 99 -16.16 -13.65 -12.74
N SER A 100 -16.84 -14.72 -12.31
CA SER A 100 -17.01 -15.07 -10.91
C SER A 100 -15.71 -15.54 -10.25
N HIS A 101 -14.76 -16.10 -11.00
CA HIS A 101 -13.47 -16.55 -10.47
C HIS A 101 -12.60 -15.37 -10.06
N ILE A 102 -12.52 -14.32 -10.89
CA ILE A 102 -11.84 -13.07 -10.55
C ILE A 102 -12.50 -12.40 -9.35
N ALA A 103 -13.84 -12.31 -9.34
CA ALA A 103 -14.58 -11.71 -8.24
C ALA A 103 -14.30 -12.41 -6.91
N LEU A 104 -14.30 -13.75 -6.91
CA LEU A 104 -14.02 -14.55 -5.74
C LEU A 104 -12.54 -14.42 -5.30
N ALA A 105 -11.59 -14.47 -6.25
CA ALA A 105 -10.17 -14.34 -5.96
C ALA A 105 -9.81 -12.98 -5.35
N GLU A 106 -10.35 -11.87 -5.88
CA GLU A 106 -10.17 -10.54 -5.31
C GLU A 106 -10.85 -10.40 -3.94
N SER A 107 -12.02 -11.03 -3.74
CA SER A 107 -12.70 -11.04 -2.44
C SER A 107 -11.88 -11.76 -1.38
N PHE A 108 -11.33 -12.94 -1.69
CA PHE A 108 -10.44 -13.67 -0.78
C PHE A 108 -9.16 -12.89 -0.49
N ARG A 109 -8.58 -12.22 -1.50
CA ARG A 109 -7.43 -11.34 -1.27
C ARG A 109 -7.79 -10.24 -0.26
N PHE A 110 -8.94 -9.58 -0.41
CA PHE A 110 -9.36 -8.56 0.55
C PHE A 110 -9.60 -9.13 1.96
N ALA A 111 -10.14 -10.34 2.07
CA ALA A 111 -10.25 -11.05 3.35
C ALA A 111 -8.89 -11.25 4.03
N THR A 112 -7.79 -11.44 3.28
CA THR A 112 -6.44 -11.51 3.88
C THR A 112 -6.03 -10.20 4.56
N TYR A 113 -6.46 -9.04 4.04
CA TYR A 113 -6.19 -7.74 4.66
C TYR A 113 -7.03 -7.52 5.92
N ILE A 114 -8.27 -8.01 5.95
CA ILE A 114 -9.08 -8.05 7.18
C ILE A 114 -8.40 -8.92 8.23
N ALA A 115 -7.95 -10.12 7.82
CA ALA A 115 -7.29 -11.07 8.71
C ALA A 115 -5.98 -10.52 9.28
N ILE A 116 -5.09 -9.96 8.46
CA ILE A 116 -3.82 -9.40 8.96
C ILE A 116 -4.06 -8.22 9.91
N TYR A 117 -5.02 -7.34 9.58
CA TYR A 117 -5.40 -6.24 10.45
C TYR A 117 -5.91 -6.75 11.79
N PHE A 118 -6.82 -7.72 11.76
CA PHE A 118 -7.42 -8.33 12.95
C PHE A 118 -6.36 -8.98 13.84
N ILE A 119 -5.47 -9.79 13.27
CA ILE A 119 -4.41 -10.50 14.00
C ILE A 119 -3.46 -9.48 14.65
N ILE A 120 -2.98 -8.48 13.92
CA ILE A 120 -2.07 -7.46 14.49
C ILE A 120 -2.75 -6.71 15.63
N LYS A 121 -4.01 -6.31 15.46
CA LYS A 121 -4.73 -5.53 16.47
C LYS A 121 -4.95 -6.31 17.78
N TYR A 122 -5.46 -7.54 17.70
CA TYR A 122 -5.91 -8.29 18.88
C TYR A 122 -4.84 -9.21 19.47
N GLU A 123 -3.94 -9.77 18.64
CA GLU A 123 -2.95 -10.74 19.10
C GLU A 123 -1.61 -10.10 19.43
N MET A 124 -1.18 -9.05 18.72
CA MET A 124 0.16 -8.48 18.89
C MET A 124 0.23 -7.45 20.03
N LYS A 125 0.22 -7.94 21.28
CA LYS A 125 0.23 -7.13 22.51
C LYS A 125 1.62 -6.67 23.00
N SER A 126 2.65 -6.64 22.15
CA SER A 126 3.99 -6.22 22.56
C SER A 126 4.49 -5.06 21.72
N LYS A 127 4.77 -3.94 22.39
CA LYS A 127 5.39 -2.75 21.80
C LYS A 127 6.66 -3.10 21.02
N LYS A 128 7.58 -3.84 21.63
CA LYS A 128 8.86 -4.24 21.01
C LYS A 128 8.67 -4.98 19.68
N ALA A 129 7.67 -5.84 19.58
CA ALA A 129 7.40 -6.55 18.34
C ALA A 129 6.76 -5.69 17.27
N LEU A 130 5.81 -4.83 17.64
CA LEU A 130 5.21 -3.87 16.72
C LEU A 130 6.29 -2.93 16.16
N THR A 131 7.23 -2.47 17.00
CA THR A 131 8.41 -1.71 16.55
C THR A 131 9.30 -2.53 15.61
N LYS A 132 9.51 -3.82 15.87
CA LYS A 132 10.27 -4.70 14.95
C LYS A 132 9.61 -4.79 13.57
N VAL A 133 8.28 -4.90 13.49
CA VAL A 133 7.56 -4.92 12.21
C VAL A 133 7.71 -3.60 11.46
N ILE A 134 7.59 -2.46 12.14
CA ILE A 134 7.84 -1.13 11.54
C ILE A 134 9.27 -1.04 11.01
N ASN A 135 10.26 -1.44 11.81
CA ASN A 135 11.68 -1.39 11.41
C ASN A 135 11.98 -2.35 10.26
N SER A 136 11.33 -3.52 10.21
CA SER A 136 11.38 -4.42 9.06
C SER A 136 10.88 -3.75 7.79
N TYR A 137 9.79 -2.99 7.86
CA TYR A 137 9.28 -2.24 6.71
C TYR A 137 10.26 -1.15 6.26
N ILE A 138 10.78 -0.36 7.20
CA ILE A 138 11.80 0.66 6.92
C ILE A 138 13.04 0.05 6.25
N PHE A 139 13.52 -1.08 6.76
CA PHE A 139 14.65 -1.80 6.17
C PHE A 139 14.32 -2.29 4.75
N SER A 140 13.09 -2.73 4.51
CA SER A 140 12.62 -3.11 3.17
C SER A 140 12.64 -1.92 2.21
N CYS A 141 12.21 -0.73 2.66
CA CYS A 141 12.29 0.49 1.86
C CYS A 141 13.73 0.83 1.48
N LEU A 142 14.70 0.64 2.39
CA LEU A 142 16.11 0.82 2.06
C LEU A 142 16.57 -0.17 0.98
N LEU A 143 16.29 -1.46 1.13
CA LEU A 143 16.68 -2.48 0.15
C LEU A 143 16.08 -2.21 -1.24
N VAL A 144 14.77 -1.92 -1.28
CA VAL A 144 14.04 -1.61 -2.52
C VAL A 144 14.58 -0.33 -3.17
N SER A 145 14.92 0.68 -2.37
CA SER A 145 15.46 1.95 -2.89
C SER A 145 16.89 1.79 -3.42
N VAL A 146 17.76 1.12 -2.67
CA VAL A 146 19.14 0.83 -3.11
C VAL A 146 19.12 0.01 -4.39
N PHE A 147 18.31 -1.05 -4.45
CA PHE A 147 18.17 -1.84 -5.67
C PHE A 147 17.61 -1.01 -6.83
N GLY A 148 16.64 -0.12 -6.58
CA GLY A 148 16.10 0.78 -7.60
C GLY A 148 17.15 1.73 -8.18
N ILE A 149 18.02 2.28 -7.33
CA ILE A 149 19.14 3.13 -7.77
C ILE A 149 20.15 2.32 -8.58
N VAL A 150 20.54 1.12 -8.11
CA VAL A 150 21.42 0.22 -8.88
C VAL A 150 20.81 -0.14 -10.23
N GLN A 151 19.50 -0.44 -10.26
CA GLN A 151 18.75 -0.72 -11.48
C GLN A 151 18.76 0.46 -12.45
N TYR A 152 18.74 1.71 -11.98
CA TYR A 152 18.83 2.88 -12.86
C TYR A 152 20.13 2.91 -13.67
N PHE A 153 21.26 2.59 -13.05
CA PHE A 153 22.58 2.63 -13.71
C PHE A 153 22.87 1.36 -14.52
N THR A 154 22.51 0.20 -14.00
CA THR A 154 22.85 -1.10 -14.60
C THR A 154 21.77 -1.64 -15.54
N LYS A 155 20.54 -1.14 -15.42
CA LYS A 155 19.33 -1.67 -16.08
C LYS A 155 19.00 -3.11 -15.71
N ILE A 156 19.64 -3.67 -14.68
CA ILE A 156 19.48 -5.07 -14.29
C ILE A 156 18.03 -5.37 -13.88
N GLY A 157 17.46 -6.43 -14.45
CA GLY A 157 16.09 -6.88 -14.17
C GLY A 157 15.00 -5.84 -14.53
N LEU A 158 15.31 -4.85 -15.37
CA LEU A 158 14.32 -3.90 -15.87
C LEU A 158 13.77 -4.37 -17.23
N ASP A 159 12.44 -4.51 -17.30
CA ASP A 159 11.73 -4.85 -18.52
C ASP A 159 11.86 -3.74 -19.58
N GLU A 160 12.05 -4.12 -20.84
CA GLU A 160 12.22 -3.22 -21.98
C GLU A 160 11.07 -2.22 -22.14
N LYS A 161 9.85 -2.58 -21.71
CA LYS A 161 8.69 -1.66 -21.75
C LYS A 161 8.86 -0.40 -20.91
N PHE A 162 9.82 -0.40 -19.98
CA PHE A 162 10.17 0.76 -19.15
C PHE A 162 11.40 1.53 -19.67
N ILE A 163 11.95 1.11 -20.81
CA ILE A 163 13.05 1.76 -21.53
C ILE A 163 12.48 2.50 -22.73
N TYR A 164 12.17 3.79 -22.55
CA TYR A 164 11.59 4.60 -23.63
C TYR A 164 12.70 5.17 -24.50
N LYS A 165 12.84 4.64 -25.72
CA LYS A 165 13.76 5.16 -26.73
C LYS A 165 13.07 6.31 -27.49
N GLY A 166 13.43 7.55 -27.19
CA GLY A 166 13.05 8.72 -27.99
C GLY A 166 14.23 9.24 -28.83
N ASN A 167 13.95 10.05 -29.86
CA ASN A 167 14.91 10.51 -30.88
C ASN A 167 16.20 11.17 -30.33
N TYR A 168 16.24 11.63 -29.08
CA TYR A 168 17.41 12.29 -28.49
C TYR A 168 17.71 11.93 -27.02
N SER A 169 17.09 10.87 -26.45
CA SER A 169 17.56 10.20 -25.21
C SER A 169 16.65 9.05 -24.80
N VAL A 170 17.25 8.05 -24.16
CA VAL A 170 16.55 7.00 -23.44
C VAL A 170 16.00 7.58 -22.12
N SER A 171 14.68 7.59 -21.93
CA SER A 171 14.11 7.82 -20.59
C SER A 171 13.81 6.48 -19.94
N LEU A 172 14.40 6.25 -18.76
CA LEU A 172 14.39 4.99 -18.04
C LEU A 172 13.47 5.12 -16.83
N ARG A 173 12.43 4.29 -16.72
CA ARG A 173 11.55 4.28 -15.53
C ARG A 173 11.88 3.08 -14.66
N ILE A 174 12.57 3.28 -13.54
CA ILE A 174 12.87 2.15 -12.66
C ILE A 174 11.61 1.62 -11.99
N THR A 175 11.60 0.31 -11.76
CA THR A 175 10.53 -0.41 -11.06
C THR A 175 11.01 -1.08 -9.78
N SER A 176 12.33 -1.12 -9.56
CA SER A 176 12.98 -1.94 -8.55
C SER A 176 12.41 -3.37 -8.58
N THR A 177 12.38 -4.04 -7.44
CA THR A 177 11.76 -5.36 -7.24
C THR A 177 10.22 -5.32 -7.19
N ILE A 178 9.61 -4.13 -7.17
CA ILE A 178 8.15 -3.96 -7.16
C ILE A 178 7.53 -4.32 -8.52
N GLY A 179 8.27 -4.12 -9.62
CA GLY A 179 7.85 -4.48 -10.99
C GLY A 179 6.91 -3.47 -11.66
N ASN A 180 6.60 -2.35 -11.00
CA ASN A 180 5.85 -1.25 -11.58
C ASN A 180 6.29 0.09 -10.95
N SER A 181 6.61 1.08 -11.78
CA SER A 181 7.15 2.37 -11.32
C SER A 181 6.17 3.19 -10.48
N ASN A 182 4.85 3.10 -10.77
CA ASN A 182 3.84 3.83 -10.00
C ASN A 182 3.67 3.19 -8.62
N SER A 183 3.61 1.86 -8.59
CA SER A 183 3.52 1.08 -7.34
C SER A 183 4.76 1.24 -6.47
N LEU A 184 5.95 1.32 -7.06
CA LEU A 184 7.19 1.64 -6.36
C LEU A 184 7.11 2.99 -5.65
N GLY A 185 6.66 4.03 -6.37
CA GLY A 185 6.45 5.35 -5.79
C GLY A 185 5.45 5.33 -4.63
N ALA A 186 4.30 4.66 -4.80
CA ALA A 186 3.29 4.54 -3.77
C ALA A 186 3.79 3.78 -2.52
N PHE A 187 4.52 2.67 -2.73
CA PHE A 187 5.16 1.89 -1.66
C PHE A 187 6.11 2.73 -0.81
N LEU A 188 6.93 3.58 -1.44
CA LEU A 188 7.87 4.45 -0.74
C LEU A 188 7.18 5.65 -0.07
N ILE A 189 6.13 6.21 -0.68
CA ILE A 189 5.36 7.33 -0.10
C ILE A 189 4.74 6.95 1.25
N ILE A 190 4.28 5.71 1.43
CA ILE A 190 3.74 5.21 2.70
C ILE A 190 4.78 5.31 3.85
N ALA A 191 6.06 5.11 3.57
CA ALA A 191 7.15 5.19 4.56
C ALA A 191 7.82 6.57 4.64
N LEU A 192 7.74 7.37 3.57
CA LEU A 192 8.61 8.54 3.39
C LEU A 192 8.43 9.59 4.49
N PHE A 193 7.20 10.04 4.72
CA PHE A 193 6.94 11.08 5.71
C PHE A 193 7.18 10.60 7.16
N PRO A 194 6.85 9.34 7.54
CA PRO A 194 7.33 8.76 8.80
C PRO A 194 8.85 8.80 8.95
N LEU A 195 9.59 8.47 7.90
CA LEU A 195 11.06 8.48 7.90
C LEU A 195 11.63 9.89 8.08
N ILE A 196 11.07 10.88 7.38
CA ILE A 196 11.42 12.30 7.56
C ILE A 196 11.20 12.69 9.02
N MET A 197 10.02 12.43 9.56
CA MET A 197 9.68 12.82 10.94
C MET A 197 10.57 12.13 11.97
N ILE A 198 10.81 10.81 11.88
CA ILE A 198 11.71 10.12 12.80
C ILE A 198 13.14 10.66 12.66
N SER A 199 13.65 10.87 11.44
CA SER A 199 15.04 11.29 11.23
C SER A 199 15.36 12.65 11.89
N ILE A 200 14.37 13.54 12.00
CA ILE A 200 14.51 14.84 12.67
C ILE A 200 14.69 14.68 14.18
N TYR A 201 13.89 13.80 14.80
CA TYR A 201 13.80 13.70 16.27
C TYR A 201 14.57 12.54 16.89
N GLU A 202 15.12 11.63 16.08
CA GLU A 202 15.97 10.54 16.57
C GLU A 202 17.27 11.09 17.18
N LYS A 203 17.58 10.63 18.39
CA LYS A 203 18.74 11.07 19.18
C LYS A 203 19.96 10.20 18.95
N SER A 204 19.76 8.90 18.68
CA SER A 204 20.86 7.98 18.41
C SER A 204 21.50 8.31 17.06
N LYS A 205 22.78 8.70 17.05
CA LYS A 205 23.50 9.05 15.81
C LYS A 205 23.43 7.95 14.75
N PHE A 206 23.59 6.69 15.16
CA PHE A 206 23.53 5.54 14.26
C PHE A 206 22.13 5.36 13.64
N LYS A 207 21.07 5.34 14.47
CA LYS A 207 19.69 5.20 13.96
C LYS A 207 19.29 6.41 13.11
N LYS A 208 19.69 7.62 13.52
CA LYS A 208 19.45 8.84 12.77
C LYS A 208 20.07 8.77 11.38
N ALA A 209 21.34 8.36 11.27
CA ALA A 209 22.01 8.17 9.99
C ALA A 209 21.27 7.14 9.12
N PHE A 210 20.85 6.01 9.69
CA PHE A 210 20.06 4.99 8.99
C PHE A 210 18.74 5.56 8.43
N TYR A 211 17.97 6.32 9.21
CA TYR A 211 16.73 6.93 8.74
C TYR A 211 16.97 8.02 7.68
N ILE A 212 18.02 8.83 7.83
CA ILE A 212 18.41 9.83 6.83
C ILE A 212 18.78 9.16 5.51
N ILE A 213 19.66 8.15 5.52
CA ILE A 213 20.08 7.42 4.33
C ILE A 213 18.86 6.76 3.66
N THR A 214 17.98 6.15 4.43
CA THR A 214 16.75 5.53 3.90
C THR A 214 15.81 6.58 3.30
N THR A 215 15.69 7.76 3.91
CA THR A 215 14.90 8.88 3.38
C THR A 215 15.47 9.37 2.05
N LEU A 216 16.77 9.64 2.00
CA LEU A 216 17.44 10.16 0.80
C LEU A 216 17.34 9.17 -0.36
N THR A 217 17.67 7.89 -0.12
CA THR A 217 17.54 6.85 -1.13
C THR A 217 16.10 6.65 -1.60
N SER A 218 15.12 6.76 -0.70
CA SER A 218 13.69 6.69 -1.07
C SER A 218 13.27 7.86 -1.95
N ILE A 219 13.68 9.09 -1.61
CA ILE A 219 13.40 10.29 -2.43
C ILE A 219 14.04 10.14 -3.81
N THR A 220 15.31 9.76 -3.88
CA THR A 220 16.01 9.51 -5.14
C THR A 220 15.28 8.46 -5.98
N THR A 221 14.85 7.37 -5.36
CA THR A 221 14.10 6.30 -6.05
C THR A 221 12.75 6.77 -6.55
N ILE A 222 12.00 7.57 -5.77
CA ILE A 222 10.74 8.19 -6.21
C ILE A 222 10.98 9.10 -7.42
N VAL A 223 12.03 9.92 -7.39
CA VAL A 223 12.41 10.79 -8.53
C VAL A 223 12.72 9.93 -9.76
N LEU A 224 13.60 8.93 -9.63
CA LEU A 224 14.03 8.06 -10.73
C LEU A 224 12.92 7.10 -11.22
N SER A 225 11.83 6.91 -10.49
CA SER A 225 10.67 6.14 -10.96
C SER A 225 9.92 6.81 -12.13
N PHE A 226 10.12 8.12 -12.32
CA PHE A 226 9.39 8.94 -13.30
C PHE A 226 7.85 8.82 -13.23
N SER A 227 7.34 8.42 -12.06
CA SER A 227 5.91 8.39 -11.76
C SER A 227 5.47 9.81 -11.37
N ARG A 228 4.77 10.50 -12.28
CA ARG A 228 4.18 11.82 -12.00
C ARG A 228 3.28 11.80 -10.76
N ASN A 229 2.50 10.73 -10.60
CA ASN A 229 1.64 10.55 -9.43
C ASN A 229 2.46 10.49 -8.12
N ALA A 230 3.62 9.81 -8.13
CA ALA A 230 4.49 9.76 -6.96
C ALA A 230 5.22 11.09 -6.69
N TRP A 231 5.61 11.84 -7.74
CA TRP A 231 6.19 13.18 -7.59
C TRP A 231 5.19 14.17 -7.02
N ILE A 232 3.94 14.15 -7.50
CA ILE A 232 2.84 14.95 -6.93
C ILE A 232 2.63 14.55 -5.47
N GLY A 233 2.63 13.25 -5.15
CA GLY A 233 2.52 12.78 -3.77
C GLY A 233 3.65 13.26 -2.87
N LEU A 234 4.90 13.24 -3.36
CA LEU A 234 6.07 13.78 -2.66
C LEU A 234 5.89 15.27 -2.34
N ILE A 235 5.56 16.08 -3.35
CA ILE A 235 5.37 17.53 -3.22
C ILE A 235 4.23 17.82 -2.23
N LEU A 236 3.08 17.18 -2.43
CA LEU A 236 1.90 17.38 -1.59
C LEU A 236 2.18 17.03 -0.13
N GLY A 237 2.83 15.90 0.14
CA GLY A 237 3.13 15.55 1.52
C GLY A 237 4.20 16.42 2.17
N LEU A 238 5.19 16.92 1.42
CA LEU A 238 6.11 17.93 1.93
C LEU A 238 5.39 19.25 2.26
N ILE A 239 4.45 19.69 1.41
CA ILE A 239 3.60 20.86 1.68
C ILE A 239 2.75 20.64 2.94
N LEU A 240 2.12 19.46 3.07
CA LEU A 240 1.37 19.11 4.28
C LEU A 240 2.26 19.11 5.52
N LEU A 241 3.50 18.62 5.42
CA LEU A 241 4.44 18.68 6.54
C LEU A 241 4.81 20.12 6.93
N VAL A 242 5.01 21.00 5.93
CA VAL A 242 5.29 22.44 6.13
C VAL A 242 4.12 23.11 6.86
N ILE A 243 2.89 22.87 6.40
CA ILE A 243 1.68 23.49 6.95
C ILE A 243 1.37 22.96 8.35
N MET A 244 1.48 21.65 8.56
CA MET A 244 1.00 21.00 9.78
C MET A 244 2.03 20.96 10.91
N TYR A 245 3.32 21.07 10.61
CA TYR A 245 4.38 20.85 11.61
C TYR A 245 5.41 21.98 11.70
N ASN A 246 6.11 22.28 10.62
CA ASN A 246 7.18 23.27 10.68
C ASN A 246 7.50 23.87 9.31
N TYR A 247 7.37 25.20 9.19
CA TYR A 247 7.64 25.92 7.95
C TYR A 247 9.07 25.72 7.43
N ARG A 248 10.05 25.44 8.31
CA ARG A 248 11.45 25.17 7.92
C ARG A 248 11.61 23.90 7.07
N LEU A 249 10.61 23.02 7.05
CA LEU A 249 10.61 21.86 6.15
C LEU A 249 10.49 22.28 4.67
N ILE A 250 10.22 23.56 4.38
CA ILE A 250 10.26 24.11 3.02
C ILE A 250 11.64 23.93 2.37
N PHE A 251 12.72 23.93 3.15
CA PHE A 251 14.06 23.68 2.62
C PHE A 251 14.21 22.27 2.04
N LEU A 252 13.49 21.27 2.57
CA LEU A 252 13.46 19.93 1.96
C LEU A 252 12.72 19.96 0.62
N LEU A 253 11.63 20.70 0.51
CA LEU A 253 10.91 20.88 -0.76
C LEU A 253 11.81 21.56 -1.79
N ILE A 254 12.48 22.65 -1.42
CA ILE A 254 13.39 23.39 -2.30
C ILE A 254 14.57 22.50 -2.71
N ALA A 255 15.21 21.80 -1.77
CA ALA A 255 16.34 20.93 -2.07
C ALA A 255 15.96 19.76 -2.98
N THR A 256 14.82 19.11 -2.72
CA THR A 256 14.34 17.99 -3.54
C THR A 256 13.88 18.45 -4.93
N GLY A 257 13.13 19.54 -5.02
CA GLY A 257 12.70 20.14 -6.27
C GLY A 257 13.86 20.65 -7.12
N GLY A 258 14.75 21.44 -6.50
CA GLY A 258 15.96 21.96 -7.15
C GLY A 258 16.88 20.85 -7.64
N GLY A 259 17.18 19.86 -6.79
CA GLY A 259 17.99 18.70 -7.16
C GLY A 259 17.37 17.86 -8.27
N ALA A 260 16.05 17.67 -8.26
CA ALA A 260 15.35 16.94 -9.32
C ALA A 260 15.43 17.66 -10.68
N LEU A 261 15.39 19.00 -10.70
CA LEU A 261 15.49 19.80 -11.93
C LEU A 261 16.88 19.76 -12.58
N LEU A 262 17.93 19.41 -11.83
CA LEU A 262 19.27 19.20 -12.36
C LEU A 262 19.36 17.96 -13.27
N VAL A 263 18.44 17.00 -13.13
CA VAL A 263 18.41 15.79 -13.96
C VAL A 263 17.64 16.09 -15.27
N PRO A 264 18.30 16.10 -16.44
CA PRO A 264 17.66 16.55 -17.69
C PRO A 264 16.40 15.76 -18.06
N SER A 265 16.42 14.46 -17.84
CA SER A 265 15.26 13.58 -18.07
C SER A 265 14.08 13.93 -17.19
N VAL A 266 14.33 14.28 -15.91
CA VAL A 266 13.28 14.67 -14.95
C VAL A 266 12.69 16.00 -15.34
N ARG A 267 13.53 17.00 -15.61
CA ARG A 267 13.12 18.32 -16.09
C ARG A 267 12.23 18.21 -17.33
N ARG A 268 12.65 17.44 -18.34
CA ARG A 268 11.86 17.23 -19.56
C ARG A 268 10.50 16.58 -19.26
N ARG A 269 10.46 15.53 -18.43
CA ARG A 269 9.20 14.86 -18.07
C ARG A 269 8.26 15.78 -17.30
N LEU A 270 8.81 16.67 -16.47
CA LEU A 270 8.03 17.64 -15.70
C LEU A 270 7.37 18.69 -16.61
N PHE A 271 8.11 19.21 -17.60
CA PHE A 271 7.62 20.22 -18.53
C PHE A 271 6.96 19.66 -19.81
N ASP A 272 6.84 18.34 -19.92
CA ASP A 272 6.10 17.70 -21.01
C ASP A 272 4.60 17.71 -20.74
N PHE A 273 3.98 18.87 -20.97
CA PHE A 273 2.54 19.10 -20.80
C PHE A 273 1.71 18.40 -21.88
N LYS A 274 2.28 18.07 -23.05
CA LYS A 274 1.57 17.36 -24.14
C LYS A 274 1.16 15.94 -23.74
N THR A 275 1.88 15.34 -22.80
CA THR A 275 1.55 14.00 -22.28
C THR A 275 0.63 14.02 -21.05
N ILE A 276 0.19 15.20 -20.59
CA ILE A 276 -0.76 15.32 -19.47
C ILE A 276 -2.17 15.11 -20.02
N GLY A 277 -2.85 14.06 -19.54
CA GLY A 277 -4.20 13.69 -20.00
C GLY A 277 -4.24 12.70 -21.19
N SER A 278 -3.12 12.51 -21.89
CA SER A 278 -2.99 11.53 -22.99
C SER A 278 -2.41 10.17 -22.56
N ASP A 279 -2.27 9.92 -21.25
CA ASP A 279 -1.88 8.60 -20.71
C ASP A 279 -3.03 7.58 -20.68
N GLY A 280 -4.17 7.90 -21.30
CA GLY A 280 -5.35 7.05 -21.41
C GLY A 280 -6.30 7.08 -20.22
N ARG A 281 -5.87 7.58 -19.05
CA ARG A 281 -6.66 7.46 -17.81
C ARG A 281 -8.03 8.12 -17.89
N VAL A 282 -8.15 9.24 -18.59
CA VAL A 282 -9.45 9.91 -18.79
C VAL A 282 -10.43 8.98 -19.50
N SER A 283 -9.99 8.25 -20.53
CA SER A 283 -10.82 7.26 -21.22
C SER A 283 -11.21 6.11 -20.30
N LEU A 284 -10.27 5.60 -19.49
CA LEU A 284 -10.54 4.57 -18.48
C LEU A 284 -11.61 5.02 -17.47
N TRP A 285 -11.53 6.26 -17.00
CA TRP A 285 -12.51 6.83 -16.07
C TRP A 285 -13.87 7.03 -16.71
N LYS A 286 -13.92 7.44 -17.98
CA LYS A 286 -15.17 7.53 -18.74
C LYS A 286 -15.81 6.15 -18.90
N ILE A 287 -15.04 5.11 -19.21
CA ILE A 287 -15.52 3.72 -19.25
C ILE A 287 -16.07 3.28 -17.89
N ALA A 288 -15.38 3.60 -16.79
CA ALA A 288 -15.89 3.33 -15.45
C ALA A 288 -17.24 4.04 -15.22
N GLY A 289 -17.35 5.30 -15.66
CA GLY A 289 -18.59 6.05 -15.64
C GLY A 289 -19.73 5.41 -16.44
N LYS A 290 -19.43 4.79 -17.59
CA LYS A 290 -20.41 4.01 -18.36
C LYS A 290 -20.89 2.78 -17.58
N MET A 291 -19.97 2.02 -16.99
CA MET A 291 -20.33 0.86 -16.14
C MET A 291 -21.17 1.28 -14.92
N ILE A 292 -20.84 2.42 -14.29
CA ILE A 292 -21.61 2.99 -13.18
C ILE A 292 -23.01 3.39 -13.64
N LYS A 293 -23.14 3.98 -14.84
CA LYS A 293 -24.45 4.37 -15.40
C LYS A 293 -25.31 3.14 -15.71
N ASP A 294 -24.71 2.09 -16.24
CA ASP A 294 -25.41 0.86 -16.61
C ASP A 294 -25.78 0.03 -15.35
N HIS A 295 -24.96 0.08 -14.28
CA HIS A 295 -25.15 -0.70 -13.05
C HIS A 295 -24.95 0.11 -11.74
N PRO A 296 -25.74 1.17 -11.46
CA PRO A 296 -25.43 2.13 -10.39
C PRO A 296 -25.54 1.56 -8.97
N ILE A 297 -26.44 0.59 -8.76
CA ILE A 297 -26.72 0.04 -7.43
C ILE A 297 -25.79 -1.14 -7.10
N ARG A 298 -25.64 -2.06 -8.04
CA ARG A 298 -24.96 -3.36 -7.84
C ARG A 298 -23.50 -3.34 -8.32
N GLY A 299 -23.19 -2.49 -9.28
CA GLY A 299 -21.96 -2.61 -10.07
C GLY A 299 -21.93 -3.85 -10.94
N VAL A 300 -20.80 -4.06 -11.62
CA VAL A 300 -20.57 -5.17 -12.57
C VAL A 300 -19.95 -6.44 -11.94
N GLY A 301 -19.70 -6.43 -10.64
CA GLY A 301 -18.99 -7.50 -9.95
C GLY A 301 -17.56 -7.12 -9.58
N ASN A 302 -17.10 -7.54 -8.41
CA ASN A 302 -15.73 -7.27 -7.95
C ASN A 302 -14.69 -7.76 -8.97
N GLY A 303 -13.69 -6.94 -9.26
CA GLY A 303 -12.64 -7.21 -10.25
C GLY A 303 -13.08 -7.21 -11.72
N ASN A 304 -14.38 -7.01 -12.02
CA ASN A 304 -14.91 -7.13 -13.37
C ASN A 304 -14.83 -5.85 -14.20
N TYR A 305 -14.36 -4.73 -13.64
CA TYR A 305 -13.96 -3.60 -14.48
C TYR A 305 -12.89 -4.02 -15.49
N TYR A 306 -11.89 -4.79 -15.03
CA TYR A 306 -10.79 -5.27 -15.86
C TYR A 306 -11.28 -6.18 -17.00
N THR A 307 -12.23 -7.06 -16.69
CA THR A 307 -12.82 -8.03 -17.64
C THR A 307 -13.73 -7.35 -18.67
N LEU A 308 -14.55 -6.40 -18.24
CA LEU A 308 -15.53 -5.73 -19.11
C LEU A 308 -14.94 -4.54 -19.86
N PHE A 309 -13.68 -4.17 -19.60
CA PHE A 309 -13.03 -3.04 -20.26
C PHE A 309 -13.12 -3.13 -21.79
N GLY A 310 -12.75 -4.27 -22.37
CA GLY A 310 -12.79 -4.50 -23.81
C GLY A 310 -14.21 -4.61 -24.39
N GLU A 311 -15.22 -4.97 -23.60
CA GLU A 311 -16.61 -4.96 -24.07
C GLU A 311 -17.15 -3.53 -24.13
N TYR A 312 -16.98 -2.78 -23.04
CA TYR A 312 -17.38 -1.38 -22.98
C TYR A 312 -16.60 -0.52 -23.96
N GLY A 313 -15.32 -0.82 -24.19
CA GLY A 313 -14.57 -0.15 -25.24
C GLY A 313 -15.20 -0.36 -26.62
N LYS A 314 -15.68 -1.57 -26.96
CA LYS A 314 -16.25 -1.85 -28.29
C LYS A 314 -17.57 -1.10 -28.46
N LYS A 315 -18.33 -1.02 -27.37
CA LYS A 315 -19.57 -0.23 -27.27
C LYS A 315 -19.32 1.28 -27.38
N TYR A 316 -18.14 1.75 -26.97
CA TYR A 316 -17.72 3.17 -27.00
C TYR A 316 -16.33 3.31 -27.66
N PRO A 317 -16.21 3.16 -28.99
CA PRO A 317 -14.93 3.14 -29.70
C PRO A 317 -14.09 4.41 -29.49
N GLU A 318 -14.74 5.55 -29.24
CA GLU A 318 -14.08 6.82 -28.93
C GLU A 318 -13.32 6.83 -27.60
N LEU A 319 -13.63 5.87 -26.72
CA LEU A 319 -12.98 5.66 -25.42
C LEU A 319 -11.99 4.49 -25.45
N TRP A 320 -11.84 3.82 -26.59
CA TRP A 320 -10.95 2.68 -26.74
C TRP A 320 -9.49 3.10 -26.55
N TYR A 321 -8.82 2.48 -25.58
CA TYR A 321 -7.44 2.83 -25.24
C TYR A 321 -6.47 1.69 -25.56
N ASN A 322 -5.44 1.99 -26.37
CA ASN A 322 -4.29 1.14 -26.68
C ASN A 322 -4.59 -0.27 -27.22
N ASN A 323 -5.78 -0.58 -27.75
CA ASN A 323 -6.10 -1.94 -28.22
C ASN A 323 -5.96 -3.04 -27.15
N HIS A 324 -5.98 -2.67 -25.88
CA HIS A 324 -5.95 -3.63 -24.79
C HIS A 324 -7.36 -4.16 -24.52
N VAL A 325 -7.47 -5.47 -24.35
CA VAL A 325 -8.75 -6.11 -24.00
C VAL A 325 -9.06 -5.94 -22.51
N ASN A 326 -8.01 -5.90 -21.68
CA ASN A 326 -8.15 -5.73 -20.24
C ASN A 326 -7.20 -4.64 -19.74
N PHE A 327 -7.72 -3.67 -18.99
CA PHE A 327 -6.93 -2.57 -18.43
C PHE A 327 -7.50 -2.15 -17.07
N PRO A 328 -6.67 -1.84 -16.06
CA PRO A 328 -7.17 -1.37 -14.76
C PRO A 328 -7.73 0.06 -14.87
N SER A 329 -8.67 0.42 -13.99
CA SER A 329 -9.31 1.76 -14.02
C SER A 329 -8.35 2.92 -13.73
N HIS A 330 -7.19 2.63 -13.11
CA HIS A 330 -6.28 3.62 -12.54
C HIS A 330 -7.00 4.69 -11.68
N ASN A 331 -8.03 4.27 -10.94
CA ASN A 331 -8.71 5.07 -9.93
C ASN A 331 -9.46 4.10 -8.99
N SER A 332 -9.04 4.05 -7.72
CA SER A 332 -9.63 3.15 -6.73
C SER A 332 -11.11 3.43 -6.47
N TYR A 333 -11.52 4.71 -6.47
CA TYR A 333 -12.89 5.11 -6.19
C TYR A 333 -13.83 4.69 -7.33
N LEU A 334 -13.44 4.96 -8.57
CA LEU A 334 -14.19 4.55 -9.74
C LEU A 334 -14.20 3.03 -9.91
N LYS A 335 -13.11 2.33 -9.55
CA LYS A 335 -13.10 0.84 -9.51
C LYS A 335 -14.19 0.34 -8.58
N VAL A 336 -14.18 0.78 -7.31
CA VAL A 336 -15.15 0.32 -6.31
C VAL A 336 -16.58 0.64 -6.73
N GLN A 337 -16.84 1.85 -7.22
CA GLN A 337 -18.20 2.23 -7.61
C GLN A 337 -18.69 1.46 -8.85
N SER A 338 -17.85 1.28 -9.87
CA SER A 338 -18.23 0.52 -11.07
C SER A 338 -18.43 -0.97 -10.77
N GLU A 339 -17.66 -1.55 -9.86
CA GLU A 339 -17.70 -2.98 -9.57
C GLU A 339 -18.72 -3.38 -8.49
N LEU A 340 -18.92 -2.52 -7.48
CA LEU A 340 -19.74 -2.82 -6.29
C LEU A 340 -20.92 -1.86 -6.08
N GLY A 341 -21.09 -0.88 -6.99
CA GLY A 341 -22.19 0.07 -6.97
C GLY A 341 -22.20 0.98 -5.73
N ILE A 342 -23.38 1.51 -5.41
CA ILE A 342 -23.57 2.49 -4.34
C ILE A 342 -23.18 1.94 -2.95
N VAL A 343 -23.51 0.68 -2.66
CA VAL A 343 -23.20 0.05 -1.37
C VAL A 343 -21.69 -0.06 -1.19
N GLY A 344 -20.99 -0.47 -2.24
CA GLY A 344 -19.53 -0.58 -2.23
C GLY A 344 -18.85 0.77 -2.02
N ILE A 345 -19.21 1.79 -2.79
CA ILE A 345 -18.55 3.10 -2.70
C ILE A 345 -18.82 3.81 -1.38
N VAL A 346 -20.05 3.75 -0.84
CA VAL A 346 -20.38 4.33 0.46
C VAL A 346 -19.56 3.66 1.57
N SER A 347 -19.53 2.32 1.58
CA SER A 347 -18.76 1.56 2.57
C SER A 347 -17.25 1.83 2.46
N PHE A 348 -16.74 1.94 1.24
CA PHE A 348 -15.34 2.27 0.98
C PHE A 348 -14.98 3.68 1.44
N VAL A 349 -15.79 4.70 1.13
CA VAL A 349 -15.54 6.07 1.60
C VAL A 349 -15.59 6.14 3.13
N LEU A 350 -16.56 5.48 3.78
CA LEU A 350 -16.66 5.44 5.24
C LEU A 350 -15.47 4.69 5.89
N LEU A 351 -14.96 3.65 5.23
CA LEU A 351 -13.72 2.98 5.62
C LEU A 351 -12.51 3.94 5.56
N LEU A 352 -12.36 4.67 4.46
CA LEU A 352 -11.28 5.64 4.30
C LEU A 352 -11.37 6.78 5.33
N LEU A 353 -12.57 7.32 5.55
CA LEU A 353 -12.82 8.33 6.58
C LEU A 353 -12.49 7.82 7.99
N SER A 354 -12.88 6.58 8.30
CA SER A 354 -12.54 5.93 9.58
C SER A 354 -11.04 5.82 9.79
N ILE A 355 -10.28 5.47 8.74
CA ILE A 355 -8.82 5.41 8.80
C ILE A 355 -8.24 6.80 9.05
N VAL A 356 -8.65 7.82 8.30
CA VAL A 356 -8.17 9.20 8.47
C VAL A 356 -8.42 9.70 9.90
N ILE A 357 -9.65 9.53 10.41
CA ILE A 357 -10.02 9.95 11.77
C ILE A 357 -9.18 9.21 12.82
N LYS A 358 -9.07 7.88 12.72
CA LYS A 358 -8.34 7.07 13.70
C LYS A 358 -6.83 7.31 13.66
N MET A 359 -6.25 7.52 12.48
CA MET A 359 -4.81 7.83 12.35
C MET A 359 -4.51 9.23 12.89
N LYS A 360 -5.39 10.22 12.64
CA LYS A 360 -5.28 11.55 13.26
C LYS A 360 -5.35 11.46 14.79
N GLN A 361 -6.35 10.76 15.33
CA GLN A 361 -6.51 10.57 16.78
C GLN A 361 -5.32 9.86 17.40
N PHE A 362 -4.79 8.83 16.74
CA PHE A 362 -3.62 8.11 17.25
C PHE A 362 -2.37 9.00 17.23
N ALA A 363 -2.10 9.68 16.12
CA ALA A 363 -0.97 10.59 15.99
C ALA A 363 -1.02 11.75 17.01
N THR A 364 -2.21 12.20 17.43
CA THR A 364 -2.33 13.26 18.45
C THR A 364 -2.18 12.73 19.88
N ARG A 365 -2.72 11.55 20.19
CA ARG A 365 -2.81 11.03 21.57
C ARG A 365 -1.66 10.15 22.01
N VAL A 366 -0.95 9.47 21.10
CA VAL A 366 0.14 8.57 21.47
C VAL A 366 1.26 9.32 22.19
N THR A 367 1.70 8.77 23.32
CA THR A 367 2.68 9.42 24.21
C THR A 367 4.12 9.01 23.93
N ASP A 368 4.34 7.76 23.50
CA ASP A 368 5.65 7.27 23.11
C ASP A 368 6.23 8.08 21.93
N LYS A 369 7.45 8.59 22.11
CA LYS A 369 8.08 9.51 21.14
C LYS A 369 8.28 8.88 19.76
N PHE A 370 8.70 7.61 19.69
CA PHE A 370 8.92 6.94 18.41
C PHE A 370 7.60 6.86 17.64
N TYR A 371 6.54 6.36 18.28
CA TYR A 371 5.23 6.25 17.64
C TYR A 371 4.61 7.61 17.34
N LYS A 372 4.81 8.60 18.22
CA LYS A 372 4.36 9.98 18.01
C LYS A 372 4.91 10.51 16.69
N TYR A 373 6.23 10.51 16.50
CA TYR A 373 6.83 11.05 15.29
C TYR A 373 6.54 10.19 14.05
N PHE A 374 6.61 8.86 14.18
CA PHE A 374 6.29 7.94 13.08
C PHE A 374 4.87 8.17 12.55
N TYR A 375 3.87 8.14 13.45
CA TYR A 375 2.46 8.21 13.05
C TYR A 375 2.01 9.61 12.69
N THR A 376 2.71 10.63 13.16
CA THR A 376 2.58 12.00 12.66
C THR A 376 2.92 12.07 11.17
N GLY A 377 4.08 11.51 10.77
CA GLY A 377 4.42 11.40 9.34
C GLY A 377 3.51 10.42 8.60
N PHE A 378 3.10 9.31 9.22
CA PHE A 378 2.21 8.33 8.60
C PHE A 378 0.83 8.95 8.31
N PHE A 379 0.33 9.83 9.16
CA PHE A 379 -0.92 10.53 8.92
C PHE A 379 -0.87 11.39 7.62
N VAL A 380 0.25 12.08 7.38
CA VAL A 380 0.49 12.75 6.09
C VAL A 380 0.53 11.75 4.94
N SER A 381 1.21 10.62 5.14
CA SER A 381 1.29 9.55 4.14
C SER A 381 -0.09 8.98 3.79
N VAL A 382 -0.98 8.84 4.78
CA VAL A 382 -2.37 8.40 4.56
C VAL A 382 -3.09 9.38 3.65
N ILE A 383 -3.07 10.69 3.95
CA ILE A 383 -3.74 11.71 3.12
C ILE A 383 -3.21 11.68 1.68
N VAL A 384 -1.88 11.70 1.53
CA VAL A 384 -1.23 11.66 0.22
C VAL A 384 -1.57 10.38 -0.53
N PHE A 385 -1.49 9.23 0.14
CA PHE A 385 -1.79 7.94 -0.48
C PHE A 385 -3.24 7.84 -0.96
N LEU A 386 -4.21 8.37 -0.21
CA LEU A 386 -5.61 8.40 -0.63
C LEU A 386 -5.84 9.32 -1.85
N ILE A 387 -5.13 10.44 -1.94
CA ILE A 387 -5.18 11.34 -3.10
C ILE A 387 -4.52 10.68 -4.32
N MET A 388 -3.38 10.01 -4.13
CA MET A 388 -2.71 9.24 -5.17
C MET A 388 -3.61 8.13 -5.76
N ASN A 389 -4.57 7.62 -5.00
CA ASN A 389 -5.58 6.64 -5.43
C ASN A 389 -6.72 7.22 -6.30
N VAL A 390 -6.75 8.54 -6.53
CA VAL A 390 -7.61 9.16 -7.56
C VAL A 390 -7.01 8.93 -8.96
N SER A 391 -5.68 8.90 -9.05
CA SER A 391 -4.94 8.76 -10.31
C SER A 391 -4.32 7.37 -10.54
N ASP A 392 -4.54 6.45 -9.60
CA ASP A 392 -4.16 5.05 -9.70
C ASP A 392 -5.01 4.18 -8.76
N ASN A 393 -4.82 2.86 -8.75
CA ASN A 393 -5.59 1.93 -7.92
C ASN A 393 -4.73 1.19 -6.87
N PHE A 394 -3.85 1.90 -6.17
CA PHE A 394 -2.86 1.32 -5.24
C PHE A 394 -3.45 0.55 -4.05
N LEU A 395 -4.68 0.86 -3.62
CA LEU A 395 -5.41 0.09 -2.60
C LEU A 395 -5.75 -1.34 -3.05
N PHE A 396 -5.56 -1.66 -4.32
CA PHE A 396 -5.75 -2.99 -4.89
C PHE A 396 -4.43 -3.63 -5.36
N VAL A 397 -3.30 -2.94 -5.17
CA VAL A 397 -1.97 -3.47 -5.48
C VAL A 397 -1.42 -4.17 -4.23
N PRO A 398 -1.24 -5.50 -4.23
CA PRO A 398 -0.95 -6.21 -2.99
C PRO A 398 0.36 -5.79 -2.32
N LYS A 399 1.41 -5.56 -3.13
CA LYS A 399 2.74 -5.07 -2.70
C LYS A 399 2.74 -3.71 -2.01
N VAL A 400 1.67 -2.94 -2.15
CA VAL A 400 1.54 -1.61 -1.55
C VAL A 400 0.51 -1.68 -0.42
N CYS A 401 -0.63 -2.28 -0.70
CA CYS A 401 -1.79 -2.32 0.18
C CYS A 401 -1.54 -3.08 1.49
N SER A 402 -0.77 -4.17 1.47
CA SER A 402 -0.47 -4.94 2.69
C SER A 402 0.26 -4.09 3.74
N TYR A 403 1.23 -3.28 3.33
CA TYR A 403 1.99 -2.40 4.23
C TYR A 403 1.13 -1.29 4.80
N PHE A 404 0.24 -0.71 4.00
CA PHE A 404 -0.75 0.25 4.46
C PHE A 404 -1.61 -0.35 5.59
N TRP A 405 -2.19 -1.53 5.37
CA TRP A 405 -3.02 -2.20 6.38
C TRP A 405 -2.24 -2.61 7.63
N ILE A 406 -1.00 -3.09 7.48
CA ILE A 406 -0.13 -3.42 8.61
C ILE A 406 0.10 -2.18 9.48
N LEU A 407 0.46 -1.04 8.91
CA LEU A 407 0.72 0.18 9.68
C LEU A 407 -0.53 0.74 10.35
N VAL A 408 -1.69 0.71 9.68
CA VAL A 408 -2.98 1.07 10.29
C VAL A 408 -3.30 0.12 11.46
N ALA A 409 -3.08 -1.18 11.29
CA ALA A 409 -3.34 -2.18 12.32
C ALA A 409 -2.42 -2.03 13.53
N ILE A 410 -1.13 -1.70 13.33
CA ILE A 410 -0.18 -1.47 14.42
C ILE A 410 -0.63 -0.30 15.31
N ALA A 411 -1.07 0.83 14.73
CA ALA A 411 -1.61 1.95 15.51
C ALA A 411 -2.81 1.53 16.35
N GLN A 412 -3.72 0.75 15.76
CA GLN A 412 -4.92 0.28 16.46
C GLN A 412 -4.57 -0.76 17.54
N SER A 413 -3.53 -1.57 17.34
CA SER A 413 -3.01 -2.50 18.35
C SER A 413 -2.45 -1.76 19.56
N ILE A 414 -1.63 -0.72 19.33
CA ILE A 414 -1.06 0.09 20.42
C ILE A 414 -2.16 0.77 21.22
N ASN A 415 -3.12 1.40 20.52
CA ASN A 415 -4.24 2.08 21.16
C ASN A 415 -5.17 1.12 21.91
N HIS A 416 -5.48 -0.03 21.33
CA HIS A 416 -6.37 -1.02 21.93
C HIS A 416 -5.78 -1.64 23.20
N ASN A 417 -4.48 -1.96 23.16
CA ASN A 417 -3.78 -2.63 24.26
C ASN A 417 -3.08 -1.64 25.22
N ARG A 418 -3.21 -0.32 25.02
CA ARG A 418 -2.60 0.77 25.82
C ARG A 418 -1.07 0.67 25.97
N LEU A 419 -0.41 0.17 24.94
CA LEU A 419 1.03 -0.16 24.95
C LEU A 419 1.95 1.07 24.94
N ASP A 420 1.43 2.27 24.66
CA ASP A 420 2.23 3.49 24.63
C ASP A 420 2.63 3.98 26.03
N THR A 421 1.90 3.54 27.06
CA THR A 421 2.17 3.85 28.48
C THR A 421 3.14 2.88 29.17
N GLU A 422 3.46 1.76 28.52
CA GLU A 422 4.42 0.77 29.02
C GLU A 422 5.85 1.34 28.93
N ARG A 423 6.53 1.46 30.08
CA ARG A 423 7.89 1.99 30.23
C ARG A 423 8.94 1.09 29.60
#